data_AF-A0A069IP60-F1
#
_entry.id   AF-A0A069IP60-F1
#
_cell.length_a   1.000
_cell.length_b   1.000
_cell.length_c   1.000
_cell.angle_alpha   90.00
_cell.angle_beta   90.00
_cell.angle_gamma   90.00
#
_symmetry.space_group_name_H-M   'P 1'
#
loop_
_entity.id
_entity.type
_entity.pdbx_description
1 polymer ?
#
loop_
_entity_poly.entity_id
_entity_poly.type
_entity_poly.pdbx_seq_one_letter_code
_entity_poly.pdbx_strand_id
1 'polypeptide(L)'
;MGEIVAAISGCETWRARCETVTRRACPRFHQDAVPVRLIVAYEGPGPEWAFAGEIGEDLDGRYIGTRRRIRTLHPGDIAIMKGTAPGWEAWPEFPEVLHRSPPAGKRSPRRVLTIDAAPM
;
A
#
# COMPACT_ATOMS: atom_id res chain seq x y z
N MET A 1 -9.27 13.08 5.39
CA MET A 1 -8.36 12.12 4.73
C MET A 1 -8.48 12.13 3.21
N GLY A 2 -9.69 12.17 2.62
CA GLY A 2 -9.84 12.32 1.16
C GLY A 2 -9.19 13.58 0.58
N GLU A 3 -9.34 14.71 1.28
CA GLU A 3 -8.66 15.98 0.91
C GLU A 3 -7.13 15.87 0.89
N ILE A 4 -6.53 15.02 1.74
CA ILE A 4 -5.08 14.80 1.76
C ILE A 4 -4.66 14.11 0.46
N VAL A 5 -5.42 13.10 0.02
CA VAL A 5 -5.18 12.42 -1.25
C VAL A 5 -5.32 13.40 -2.41
N ALA A 6 -6.39 14.20 -2.43
CA ALA A 6 -6.61 15.19 -3.47
C ALA A 6 -5.49 16.24 -3.54
N ALA A 7 -5.04 16.76 -2.39
CA ALA A 7 -3.97 17.73 -2.32
C ALA A 7 -2.61 17.18 -2.82
N ILE A 8 -2.31 15.92 -2.50
CA ILE A 8 -1.06 15.27 -2.93
C ILE A 8 -1.12 14.85 -4.39
N SER A 9 -2.27 14.36 -4.86
CA SER A 9 -2.41 13.83 -6.21
C SER A 9 -2.82 14.86 -7.26
N GLY A 10 -3.30 16.04 -6.84
CA GLY A 10 -3.95 16.99 -7.74
C GLY A 10 -5.25 16.47 -8.35
N CYS A 11 -5.78 15.32 -7.90
CA CYS A 11 -7.04 14.77 -8.39
C CYS A 11 -8.18 15.32 -7.54
N GLU A 12 -9.16 15.94 -8.19
CA GLU A 12 -10.33 16.50 -7.49
C GLU A 12 -11.27 15.41 -6.95
N THR A 13 -11.27 14.23 -7.57
CA THR A 13 -12.10 13.11 -7.12
C THR A 13 -11.28 11.96 -6.55
N TRP A 14 -11.88 11.27 -5.59
CA TRP A 14 -11.27 10.17 -4.87
C TRP A 14 -12.34 9.14 -4.49
N ARG A 15 -11.91 7.90 -4.28
CA ARG A 15 -12.78 6.79 -3.84
C ARG A 15 -12.26 6.22 -2.54
N ALA A 16 -13.11 6.26 -1.51
CA ALA A 16 -12.82 5.58 -0.25
C ALA A 16 -13.44 4.18 -0.23
N ARG A 17 -12.75 3.24 0.41
CA ARG A 17 -13.25 1.90 0.68
C ARG A 17 -12.82 1.45 2.07
N CYS A 18 -13.78 1.06 2.90
CA CYS A 18 -13.52 0.45 4.19
C CYS A 18 -13.98 -1.00 4.15
N GLU A 19 -13.07 -1.96 4.35
CA GLU A 19 -13.34 -3.38 4.22
C GLU A 19 -12.86 -4.17 5.42
N THR A 20 -13.61 -5.22 5.74
CA THR A 20 -13.13 -6.30 6.61
C THR A 20 -12.46 -7.37 5.74
N VAL A 21 -11.13 -7.41 5.78
CA VAL A 21 -10.30 -8.33 5.02
C VAL A 21 -10.12 -9.62 5.80
N THR A 22 -10.67 -10.71 5.28
CA THR A 22 -10.59 -12.07 5.89
C THR A 22 -9.73 -13.04 5.08
N ARG A 23 -9.16 -12.57 3.96
CA ARG A 23 -8.23 -13.30 3.10
C ARG A 23 -7.14 -12.37 2.58
N ARG A 24 -5.96 -12.91 2.29
CA ARG A 24 -4.85 -12.15 1.71
C ARG A 24 -5.12 -11.88 0.22
N ALA A 25 -5.42 -10.63 -0.14
CA ALA A 25 -5.74 -10.24 -1.52
C ALA A 25 -4.49 -9.99 -2.38
N CYS A 26 -3.52 -9.25 -1.85
CA CYS A 26 -2.29 -8.86 -2.57
C CYS A 26 -1.05 -9.47 -1.90
N PRO A 27 -0.68 -10.72 -2.23
CA PRO A 27 0.38 -11.43 -1.52
C PRO A 27 1.81 -11.03 -1.93
N ARG A 28 1.96 -10.40 -3.09
CA ARG A 28 3.26 -9.99 -3.64
C ARG A 28 3.49 -8.50 -3.41
N PHE A 29 4.75 -8.11 -3.23
CA PHE A 29 5.16 -6.72 -3.25
C PHE A 29 4.90 -6.11 -4.62
N HIS A 30 4.22 -4.97 -4.64
CA HIS A 30 3.83 -4.25 -5.85
C HIS A 30 3.60 -2.77 -5.55
N GLN A 31 3.44 -1.98 -6.61
CA GLN A 31 2.76 -0.70 -6.56
C GLN A 31 1.35 -0.88 -7.13
N ASP A 32 0.39 -0.15 -6.60
CA ASP A 32 -0.96 -0.16 -7.14
C ASP A 32 -1.03 0.61 -8.46
N ALA A 33 -1.89 0.15 -9.37
CA ALA A 33 -2.20 0.85 -10.62
C ALA A 33 -3.20 2.00 -10.40
N VAL A 34 -2.92 2.87 -9.43
CA VAL A 34 -3.63 4.12 -9.14
C VAL A 34 -2.63 5.28 -9.08
N PRO A 35 -3.05 6.55 -9.09
CA PRO A 35 -2.12 7.66 -8.91
C PRO A 35 -1.48 7.66 -7.51
N VAL A 36 -2.34 7.72 -6.49
CA VAL A 36 -1.99 7.75 -5.07
C VAL A 36 -3.03 6.95 -4.30
N ARG A 37 -2.58 6.15 -3.35
CA ARG A 37 -3.42 5.47 -2.36
C ARG A 37 -3.03 5.89 -0.95
N LEU A 38 -3.99 6.35 -0.18
CA LEU A 38 -3.88 6.37 1.28
C LEU A 38 -4.38 5.02 1.81
N ILE A 39 -3.65 4.43 2.75
CA ILE A 39 -4.03 3.17 3.40
C ILE A 39 -3.85 3.25 4.91
N VAL A 40 -4.85 2.78 5.65
CA VAL A 40 -4.86 2.68 7.12
C VAL A 40 -5.45 1.34 7.51
N ALA A 41 -4.73 0.58 8.35
CA ALA A 41 -5.33 -0.55 9.05
C ALA A 41 -5.79 -0.08 10.43
N TYR A 42 -7.06 -0.27 10.77
CA TYR A 42 -7.60 0.03 12.09
C TYR A 42 -7.57 -1.16 13.04
N GLU A 43 -7.61 -2.38 12.49
CA GLU A 43 -7.58 -3.62 13.24
C GLU A 43 -6.75 -4.66 12.47
N GLY A 44 -5.92 -5.43 13.19
CA GLY A 44 -5.00 -6.42 12.63
C GLY A 44 -3.75 -5.81 11.95
N PRO A 45 -2.84 -6.64 11.40
CA PRO A 45 -1.57 -6.14 10.89
C PRO A 45 -1.74 -5.24 9.66
N GLY A 46 -1.08 -4.08 9.68
CA GLY A 46 -1.10 -3.13 8.56
C GLY A 46 -0.32 -3.61 7.35
N PRO A 47 -0.41 -2.89 6.22
CA PRO A 47 0.37 -3.20 5.02
C PRO A 47 1.85 -3.38 5.32
N GLU A 48 2.45 -4.37 4.68
CA GLU A 48 3.90 -4.55 4.66
C GLU A 48 4.49 -3.72 3.52
N TRP A 49 5.64 -3.11 3.74
CA TRP A 49 6.34 -2.30 2.73
C TRP A 49 7.86 -2.45 2.80
N ALA A 50 8.54 -2.19 1.69
CA ALA A 50 9.99 -2.16 1.57
C ALA A 50 10.39 -1.27 0.37
N PHE A 51 11.64 -0.82 0.32
CA PHE A 51 12.13 -0.17 -0.89
C PHE A 51 12.41 -1.22 -1.98
N ALA A 52 12.10 -0.90 -3.23
CA ALA A 52 12.29 -1.83 -4.36
C ALA A 52 13.73 -2.34 -4.44
N GLY A 53 14.71 -1.44 -4.28
CA GLY A 53 16.13 -1.80 -4.28
C GLY A 53 16.57 -2.69 -3.12
N GLU A 54 15.79 -2.82 -2.05
CA GLU A 54 16.09 -3.70 -0.92
C GLU A 54 15.61 -5.14 -1.13
N ILE A 55 14.59 -5.35 -1.97
CA ILE A 55 13.99 -6.66 -2.20
C ILE A 55 14.31 -7.25 -3.57
N GLY A 56 14.65 -6.40 -4.55
CA GLY A 56 14.96 -6.81 -5.92
C GLY A 56 13.85 -7.67 -6.51
N GLU A 57 14.21 -8.83 -7.06
CA GLU A 57 13.27 -9.75 -7.70
C GLU A 57 12.48 -10.63 -6.72
N ASP A 58 12.83 -10.65 -5.42
CA ASP A 58 12.14 -11.46 -4.40
C ASP A 58 10.85 -10.78 -3.90
N LEU A 59 9.92 -10.51 -4.82
CA LEU A 59 8.64 -9.86 -4.56
C LEU A 59 7.72 -10.70 -3.65
N ASP A 60 8.04 -11.98 -3.42
CA ASP A 60 7.35 -12.84 -2.47
C ASP A 60 7.91 -12.71 -1.03
N GLY A 61 9.09 -12.11 -0.84
CA GLY A 61 9.77 -12.01 0.46
C GLY A 61 10.15 -13.37 1.03
N ARG A 62 10.63 -14.28 0.19
CA ARG A 62 10.98 -15.65 0.59
C ARG A 62 12.34 -15.72 1.28
N TYR A 63 13.30 -14.92 0.83
CA TYR A 63 14.66 -14.96 1.34
C TYR A 63 14.79 -14.23 2.69
N ILE A 64 15.65 -14.74 3.55
CA ILE A 64 15.91 -14.15 4.88
C ILE A 64 16.40 -12.70 4.74
N GLY A 65 17.23 -12.43 3.74
CA GLY A 65 17.71 -11.08 3.43
C GLY A 65 16.55 -10.11 3.19
N THR A 66 15.63 -10.48 2.30
CA THR A 66 14.41 -9.71 2.00
C THR A 66 13.54 -9.52 3.22
N ARG A 67 13.27 -10.59 3.98
CA ARG A 67 12.40 -10.54 5.18
C ARG A 67 12.87 -9.54 6.22
N ARG A 68 14.18 -9.33 6.36
CA ARG A 68 14.76 -8.34 7.28
C ARG A 68 14.58 -6.89 6.83
N ARG A 69 14.20 -6.65 5.58
CA ARG A 69 13.94 -5.33 4.99
C ARG A 69 12.45 -4.97 5.00
N ILE A 70 11.58 -5.96 5.21
CA ILE A 70 10.13 -5.76 5.28
C ILE A 70 9.79 -5.01 6.56
N ARG A 71 9.05 -3.92 6.40
CA ARG A 71 8.48 -3.12 7.49
C ARG A 71 6.97 -3.32 7.47
N THR A 72 6.34 -3.31 8.64
CA THR A 72 4.88 -3.44 8.76
C THR A 72 4.32 -2.20 9.41
N LEU A 73 3.26 -1.65 8.83
CA LEU A 73 2.52 -0.54 9.44
C LEU A 73 1.73 -1.06 10.65
N HIS A 74 1.72 -0.28 11.72
CA HIS A 74 0.92 -0.58 12.90
C HIS A 74 -0.54 -0.11 12.71
N PRO A 75 -1.49 -0.66 13.48
CA PRO A 75 -2.85 -0.13 13.49
C PRO A 75 -2.87 1.38 13.79
N GLY A 76 -3.58 2.14 12.95
CA GLY A 76 -3.67 3.60 13.03
C GLY A 76 -2.59 4.36 12.25
N ASP A 77 -1.51 3.71 11.81
CA ASP A 77 -0.54 4.35 10.93
C ASP A 77 -1.20 4.74 9.59
N ILE A 78 -0.90 5.95 9.13
CA ILE A 78 -1.37 6.47 7.85
C ILE A 78 -0.21 6.40 6.86
N ALA A 79 -0.36 5.60 5.81
CA ALA A 79 0.57 5.58 4.69
C ALA A 79 -0.08 6.16 3.44
N ILE A 80 0.69 6.97 2.72
CA ILE A 80 0.33 7.51 1.42
C ILE A 80 1.35 6.97 0.43
N MET A 81 0.87 6.18 -0.53
CA MET A 81 1.68 5.41 -1.43
C MET A 81 1.44 5.88 -2.86
N LYS A 82 2.53 6.26 -3.53
CA LYS A 82 2.55 6.57 -4.96
C LYS A 82 2.35 5.29 -5.76
N GLY A 83 1.36 5.26 -6.64
CA GLY A 83 1.15 4.15 -7.56
C GLY A 83 1.76 4.41 -8.94
N THR A 84 1.25 3.69 -9.93
CA THR A 84 1.80 3.60 -11.29
C THR A 84 0.78 3.90 -12.40
N ALA A 85 -0.31 4.60 -12.08
CA ALA A 85 -1.24 5.05 -13.13
C ALA A 85 -0.53 5.93 -14.19
N PRO A 86 -1.08 6.04 -15.42
CA PRO A 86 -0.53 6.95 -16.43
C PRO A 86 -0.37 8.39 -15.89
N GLY A 87 0.76 9.04 -16.18
CA GLY A 87 1.11 10.35 -15.61
C GLY A 87 1.66 10.28 -14.18
N TRP A 88 1.80 9.07 -13.63
CA TRP A 88 2.42 8.76 -12.34
C TRP A 88 3.56 7.76 -12.55
N GLU A 89 4.45 8.04 -13.50
CA GLU A 89 5.68 7.27 -13.75
C GLU A 89 6.68 7.39 -12.58
N ALA A 90 7.75 6.58 -12.60
CA ALA A 90 8.78 6.63 -11.57
C ALA A 90 9.33 8.05 -11.38
N TRP A 91 9.54 8.44 -10.13
CA TRP A 91 10.18 9.70 -9.76
C TRP A 91 11.65 9.40 -9.45
N PRO A 92 12.58 9.59 -10.40
CA PRO A 92 13.94 9.06 -10.30
C PRO A 92 14.72 9.54 -9.06
N GLU A 93 14.32 10.68 -8.50
CA GLU A 93 14.90 11.27 -7.30
C GLU A 93 14.45 10.62 -5.99
N PHE A 94 13.40 9.78 -6.02
CA PHE A 94 12.85 9.11 -4.84
C PHE A 94 12.92 7.57 -4.98
N PRO A 95 13.23 6.85 -3.89
CA PRO A 95 13.22 5.40 -3.92
C PRO A 95 11.79 4.87 -4.12
N GLU A 96 11.64 3.87 -4.97
CA GLU A 96 10.37 3.18 -5.14
C GLU A 96 10.00 2.40 -3.88
N VAL A 97 8.76 2.56 -3.44
CA VAL A 97 8.19 1.81 -2.31
C VAL A 97 7.23 0.76 -2.85
N LEU A 98 7.52 -0.49 -2.53
CA LEU A 98 6.65 -1.62 -2.81
C LEU A 98 5.88 -1.97 -1.55
N HIS A 99 4.62 -2.36 -1.70
CA HIS A 99 3.79 -2.78 -0.59
C HIS A 99 3.03 -4.08 -0.90
N ARG A 100 2.55 -4.73 0.16
CA ARG A 100 1.70 -5.92 0.05
C ARG A 100 0.76 -6.03 1.24
N SER A 101 -0.25 -6.86 1.07
CA SER A 101 -1.13 -7.27 2.17
C SER A 101 -0.41 -8.34 3.02
N PRO A 102 -0.27 -8.19 4.34
CA PRO A 102 0.06 -9.31 5.21
C PRO A 102 -1.07 -10.37 5.20
N PRO A 103 -0.83 -11.56 5.78
CA PRO A 103 -1.85 -12.58 5.98
C PRO A 103 -3.05 -12.05 6.78
N ALA A 104 -4.24 -12.53 6.42
CA ALA A 104 -5.49 -12.30 7.13
C ALA A 104 -6.33 -13.58 7.10
N GLY A 105 -7.16 -13.78 8.12
CA GLY A 105 -8.00 -14.98 8.24
C GLY A 105 -9.31 -14.69 8.96
N LYS A 106 -10.28 -15.62 8.88
CA LYS A 106 -11.59 -15.45 9.54
C LYS A 106 -11.50 -15.24 11.06
N ARG A 107 -10.48 -15.82 11.72
CA ARG A 107 -10.23 -15.67 13.16
C ARG A 107 -9.35 -14.48 13.53
N SER A 108 -8.73 -13.85 12.53
CA SER A 108 -7.83 -12.71 12.67
C SER A 108 -8.05 -11.77 11.48
N PRO A 109 -9.27 -11.17 11.38
CA PRO A 109 -9.60 -10.28 10.28
C PRO A 109 -8.80 -8.99 10.40
N ARG A 110 -8.83 -8.19 9.34
CA ARG A 110 -8.29 -6.84 9.36
C ARG A 110 -9.35 -5.85 8.93
N ARG A 111 -9.40 -4.68 9.55
CA ARG A 111 -10.24 -3.57 9.11
C ARG A 111 -9.36 -2.53 8.45
N VAL A 112 -9.53 -2.35 7.15
CA VAL A 112 -8.65 -1.51 6.35
C VAL A 112 -9.48 -0.46 5.62
N LEU A 113 -9.05 0.79 5.72
CA LEU A 113 -9.50 1.90 4.89
C LEU A 113 -8.46 2.15 3.80
N THR A 114 -8.91 2.21 2.56
CA THR A 114 -8.14 2.78 1.45
C THR A 114 -8.85 4.00 0.90
N ILE A 115 -8.10 4.98 0.44
CA ILE A 115 -8.61 6.10 -0.34
C ILE A 115 -7.72 6.26 -1.56
N ASP A 116 -8.31 6.10 -2.74
CA ASP A 116 -7.62 6.18 -4.01
C ASP A 116 -7.94 7.49 -4.70
N ALA A 117 -6.92 8.16 -5.23
CA ALA A 117 -7.12 9.21 -6.21
C ALA A 117 -7.82 8.62 -7.46
N ALA A 118 -8.87 9.30 -7.92
CA ALA A 118 -9.66 8.87 -9.08
C ALA A 118 -9.64 10.01 -10.11
N PRO A 119 -8.73 9.98 -11.09
CA PRO A 119 -8.82 10.89 -12.23
C PRO A 119 -10.04 10.49 -13.07
N MET A 120 -10.73 11.49 -13.63
CA MET A 120 -11.82 11.27 -14.58
C MET A 120 -11.30 10.66 -15.88
#